data_AF-A0A2E6QVC2-F1
#
_entry.id   AF-A0A2E6QVC2-F1
#
_cell.length_a   1.000
_cell.length_b   1.000
_cell.length_c   1.000
_cell.angle_alpha   90.00
_cell.angle_beta   90.00
_cell.angle_gamma   90.00
#
_symmetry.space_group_name_H-M   'P 1'
#
loop_
_entity.id
_entity.type
_entity.pdbx_description
1 polymer ?
#
loop_
_entity_poly.entity_id
_entity_poly.type
_entity_poly.pdbx_seq_one_letter_code
_entity_poly.pdbx_strand_id
1 'polypeptide(L)' 'MFKLKVLCYSFFIGLFLVSSQCAMCRVVAESSRESGETIANGLNSGILYLMLFPYLLLLFGLISIYLRKKTID' A
#
# COMPACT_ATOMS: atom_id res chain seq x y z
N MET A 1 -19.35 4.12 19.23
CA MET A 1 -19.58 4.40 17.78
C MET A 1 -18.90 5.69 17.30
N PHE A 2 -18.96 6.80 18.05
CA PHE A 2 -18.34 8.07 17.65
C PHE A 2 -16.81 7.99 17.48
N LYS A 3 -16.10 7.35 18.42
CA LYS A 3 -14.63 7.18 18.36
C LYS A 3 -14.14 6.36 17.14
N LEU A 4 -14.93 5.36 16.71
CA LEU A 4 -14.60 4.54 15.53
C LEU A 4 -14.82 5.31 14.22
N LYS A 5 -15.90 6.11 14.14
CA LYS A 5 -16.14 6.99 12.98
C LYS A 5 -15.04 8.04 12.84
N VAL A 6 -14.59 8.64 13.95
CA VAL A 6 -13.47 9.59 13.97
C VAL A 6 -12.17 8.92 13.53
N LEU A 7 -11.89 7.70 14.00
CA LEU A 7 -10.71 6.94 13.60
C LEU A 7 -10.71 6.60 12.10
N CYS A 8 -11.83 6.12 11.56
CA CYS A 8 -11.97 5.83 10.14
C CYS A 8 -11.87 7.09 9.27
N TYR A 9 -12.44 8.22 9.72
CA TYR A 9 -12.37 9.49 9.01
C TYR A 9 -10.95 10.07 9.00
N SER A 10 -10.23 9.99 10.12
CA SER A 10 -8.83 10.38 10.21
C SER A 10 -7.93 9.52 9.33
N PHE A 11 -8.18 8.20 9.27
CA PHE A 11 -7.46 7.28 8.39
C PHE A 11 -7.72 7.61 6.91
N PHE A 12 -8.97 7.90 6.55
CA PHE A 12 -9.35 8.25 5.18
C PHE A 12 -8.70 9.55 4.72
N ILE A 13 -8.67 10.59 5.57
CA ILE A 13 -7.94 11.84 5.27
C ILE A 13 -6.44 11.60 5.13
N GLY A 14 -5.86 10.74 5.97
CA GLY A 14 -4.45 10.37 5.88
C GLY A 14 -4.07 9.78 4.52
N LEU A 15 -4.94 8.99 3.89
CA LEU A 15 -4.69 8.39 2.57
C LEU A 15 -4.54 9.43 1.45
N PHE A 16 -5.24 10.57 1.54
CA PHE A 16 -5.13 11.66 0.53
C PHE A 16 -3.95 12.60 0.80
N LEU A 17 -3.41 12.60 2.02
CA LEU A 17 -2.24 13.40 2.39
C LEU A 17 -0.91 12.69 2.10
N VAL A 18 -0.94 11.40 1.74
CA VAL A 18 0.24 10.72 1.20
C VAL A 18 0.48 11.24 -0.21
N SER A 19 1.18 12.36 -0.29
CA SER A 19 1.93 12.74 -1.50
C SER A 19 2.74 11.51 -1.89
N SER A 20 2.60 11.05 -3.14
CA SER A 20 3.34 9.88 -3.61
C SER A 20 4.81 10.00 -3.19
N GLN A 21 5.35 8.98 -2.50
CA GLN A 21 6.74 8.94 -2.02
C GLN A 21 7.75 8.82 -3.19
N CYS A 22 7.47 9.51 -4.30
CA CYS A 22 8.24 9.57 -5.53
C CYS A 22 9.65 10.12 -5.30
N ALA A 23 9.90 10.88 -4.23
CA ALA A 23 11.24 11.36 -3.93
C ALA A 23 12.19 10.22 -3.48
N MET A 24 11.69 9.17 -2.83
CA MET A 24 12.56 8.11 -2.29
C MET A 24 12.97 7.12 -3.38
N CYS A 25 12.04 6.68 -4.21
CA CYS A 25 12.35 5.78 -5.33
C CYS A 25 13.15 6.47 -6.44
N ARG A 26 12.94 7.77 -6.65
CA ARG A 26 13.68 8.55 -7.66
C ARG A 26 15.14 8.78 -7.29
N VAL A 27 15.43 9.17 -6.06
CA VAL A 27 16.82 9.40 -5.60
C VAL A 27 17.63 8.10 -5.67
N VAL A 28 17.04 6.97 -5.26
CA VAL A 28 17.69 5.65 -5.37
C VAL A 28 17.93 5.26 -6.83
N ALA A 29 16.96 5.52 -7.72
CA ALA A 29 17.12 5.27 -9.14
C ALA A 29 18.19 6.16 -9.79
N GLU A 30 18.26 7.45 -9.46
CA GLU A 30 19.31 8.36 -9.94
C GLU A 30 20.68 7.94 -9.40
N SER A 31 20.81 7.62 -8.11
CA SER A 31 22.07 7.15 -7.54
C SER A 31 22.57 5.84 -8.13
N SER A 32 21.66 4.89 -8.43
CA SER A 32 22.04 3.64 -9.10
C SER A 32 22.50 3.86 -10.55
N ARG A 33 21.94 4.85 -11.26
CA ARG A 33 22.39 5.18 -12.62
C ARG A 33 23.77 5.84 -12.62
N GLU A 34 24.07 6.68 -11.64
CA GLU A 34 25.36 7.33 -11.48
C GLU A 34 26.46 6.36 -11.00
N SER A 35 26.12 5.37 -10.17
CA SER A 35 27.04 4.32 -9.72
C SER A 35 27.26 3.18 -10.73
N GLY A 36 26.52 3.18 -11.85
CA GLY A 36 26.55 2.11 -12.86
C GLY A 36 25.82 0.83 -12.42
N GLU A 37 25.05 0.89 -11.33
CA GLU A 37 24.27 -0.22 -10.81
C GLU A 37 22.94 -0.40 -11.56
N THR A 38 22.53 -1.65 -11.74
CA THR A 38 21.32 -2.01 -12.48
C THR A 38 20.03 -1.96 -11.65
N ILE A 39 20.10 -1.56 -10.37
CA ILE A 39 18.96 -1.54 -9.44
C ILE A 39 17.84 -0.61 -9.94
N ALA A 40 18.18 0.43 -10.70
CA ALA A 40 17.17 1.28 -11.36
C ALA A 40 16.33 0.52 -12.41
N ASN A 41 16.88 -0.53 -13.02
CA ASN A 41 16.18 -1.37 -13.99
C ASN A 41 15.25 -2.35 -13.24
N GLY A 42 13.94 -2.12 -13.31
CA GLY A 42 12.94 -2.98 -12.68
C GLY A 42 12.38 -2.49 -11.35
N LEU A 43 12.78 -1.30 -10.89
CA LEU A 43 12.24 -0.68 -9.67
C LEU A 43 10.71 -0.57 -9.69
N ASN A 44 10.12 -0.19 -10.82
CA ASN A 44 8.66 -0.12 -10.96
C ASN A 44 7.99 -1.49 -10.78
N SER A 45 8.60 -2.55 -11.29
CA SER A 45 8.12 -3.92 -11.11
C SER A 45 8.19 -4.35 -9.64
N GLY A 46 9.26 -3.94 -8.93
CA GLY A 46 9.39 -4.16 -7.48
C GLY A 46 8.33 -3.43 -6.66
N ILE A 47 8.01 -2.18 -7.00
CA ILE A 47 6.93 -1.41 -6.35
C ILE A 47 5.58 -2.11 -6.53
N LEU A 48 5.27 -2.53 -7.77
CA LEU A 48 4.03 -3.28 -8.06
C LEU A 48 3.97 -4.61 -7.31
N TYR A 49 5.08 -5.33 -7.21
CA TYR A 49 5.17 -6.58 -6.45
C TYR A 49 4.89 -6.36 -4.96
N LEU A 50 5.46 -5.32 -4.35
CA LEU A 50 5.22 -5.01 -2.93
C LEU A 50 3.81 -4.47 -2.67
N MET A 51 3.25 -3.68 -3.59
CA MET A 51 1.87 -3.20 -3.51
C MET A 51 0.84 -4.32 -3.61
N LEU A 52 1.15 -5.46 -4.23
CA LEU A 52 0.20 -6.58 -4.34
C LEU A 52 -0.25 -7.12 -2.97
N PHE A 53 0.68 -7.23 -2.01
CA PHE A 53 0.41 -7.80 -0.69
C PHE A 53 -0.69 -7.11 0.11
N PRO A 54 -0.70 -5.77 0.30
CA PRO A 54 -1.77 -5.10 1.04
C PRO A 54 -3.15 -5.31 0.40
N TYR A 55 -3.26 -5.42 -0.92
CA TYR A 55 -4.54 -5.73 -1.57
C TYR A 55 -4.99 -7.17 -1.28
N LEU A 56 -4.07 -8.15 -1.31
CA LEU A 56 -4.39 -9.53 -0.97
C LEU A 56 -4.83 -9.68 0.49
N LEU A 57 -4.17 -8.98 1.42
CA LEU A 57 -4.54 -8.97 2.83
C LEU A 57 -5.93 -8.36 3.05
N LEU A 58 -6.24 -7.25 2.36
CA LEU A 58 -7.58 -6.65 2.41
C LEU A 58 -8.64 -7.60 1.87
N LEU A 59 -8.41 -8.21 0.70
CA LEU A 59 -9.31 -9.17 0.10
C LEU A 59 -9.57 -10.35 1.02
N PHE A 60 -8.52 -10.94 1.58
CA PHE A 60 -8.62 -12.06 2.52
C PHE A 60 -9.39 -11.69 3.78
N GLY A 61 -9.14 -10.50 4.34
CA GLY A 61 -9.85 -9.99 5.51
C GLY A 61 -11.35 -9.82 5.25
N LEU A 62 -11.71 -9.21 4.12
CA LEU A 62 -13.11 -9.01 3.71
C LEU A 62 -13.84 -10.35 3.46
N ILE A 63 -13.21 -11.29 2.75
CA ILE A 63 -13.75 -12.63 2.54
C ILE A 63 -13.96 -13.34 3.88
N SER A 64 -12.98 -13.28 4.78
CA SER A 64 -13.07 -13.91 6.10
C SER A 64 -14.22 -13.37 6.95
N ILE A 65 -14.51 -12.06 6.86
CA ILE A 65 -15.64 -11.43 7.56
C ILE A 65 -16.97 -11.84 6.91
N TYR A 66 -17.04 -11.82 5.57
CA TYR A 66 -18.23 -12.21 4.83
C TYR A 66 -18.63 -13.67 5.09
N LEU A 67 -17.66 -14.59 5.07
CA LEU A 67 -17.88 -15.99 5.37
C LEU A 67 -18.33 -16.19 6.83
N ARG A 68 -17.72 -15.48 7.79
CA ARG A 68 -18.16 -15.53 9.18
C ARG A 68 -19.60 -15.04 9.38
N LYS A 69 -20.00 -13.96 8.69
CA LYS A 69 -21.40 -13.50 8.72
C LYS A 69 -22.36 -14.54 8.15
N LYS A 70 -22.05 -15.09 6.98
CA LYS A 70 -22.86 -16.13 6.33
C LYS A 70 -23.05 -17.40 7.19
N THR A 71 -22.13 -17.69 8.11
CA THR A 71 -22.25 -18.84 9.03
C THR A 71 -23.06 -18.52 10.29
N ILE A 72 -23.20 -17.24 10.66
CA ILE A 72 -23.92 -16.81 11.88
C ILE A 72 -25.39 -16.46 11.56
N ASP A 73 -25.67 -16.02 10.33
CA ASP A 73 -27.02 -15.88 9.77
C ASP A 73 -27.58 -17.24 9.32
#